data_AF-A0A498T029-F1
#
_entry.id   AF-A0A498T029-F1
#
_cell.length_a   1.000
_cell.length_b   1.000
_cell.length_c   1.000
_cell.angle_alpha   90.00
_cell.angle_beta   90.00
_cell.angle_gamma   90.00
#
_symmetry.space_group_name_H-M   'P 1'
#
loop_
_entity.id
_entity.type
_entity.pdbx_description
1 polymer ?
#
loop_
_entity_poly.entity_id
_entity_poly.type
_entity_poly.pdbx_seq_one_letter_code
_entity_poly.pdbx_strand_id
1 'polypeptide(L)'
;VSRRPLRDHHRRLSTGATRHPHGSNTKIAFRISKNRQHRPNNHSVVNLHTTQRTTTTRRLTSLERCKQIQANPSNAAEILLRERLIFSIEDLSGRRPLTQEEVVRSNIAFGCVPRLDEAECQRSLCYNLYYRTMDGTCNNLLRPLHGAAFRPYNRPNAREVSRSILSSRKTVLHREYNALLMQWGQYLIHEMAKTTLVPSANFKSNKCIRVSRSSAICGSGKQKPRQQLNENTNFIDGSPIYGSSAGDLHKFREGRTGFLKTIFFNGFHLLPFDTNLCRNAASCSAIFVAGDSRVNLFIGLSSYQIILTREHNRYE
;
A
#
# COMPACT_ATOMS: atom_id res chain seq x y z
N VAL A 1 22.48 -31.26 32.30
CA VAL A 1 23.06 -31.18 33.67
C VAL A 1 23.96 -29.95 33.67
N SER A 2 23.64 -28.80 34.27
CA SER A 2 23.31 -28.54 35.66
C SER A 2 22.50 -27.22 35.78
N ARG A 3 21.44 -27.23 36.60
CA ARG A 3 20.63 -26.07 37.00
C ARG A 3 21.18 -25.53 38.32
N ARG A 4 21.14 -24.21 38.53
CA ARG A 4 20.93 -23.61 39.88
C ARG A 4 20.14 -22.29 39.80
N PRO A 5 19.44 -21.92 40.89
CA PRO A 5 18.13 -21.28 40.85
C PRO A 5 18.13 -19.83 41.38
N LEU A 6 17.06 -19.09 41.12
CA LEU A 6 16.73 -17.85 41.83
C LEU A 6 15.39 -18.00 42.55
N ARG A 7 15.42 -17.71 43.85
CA ARG A 7 14.34 -17.80 44.83
C ARG A 7 13.37 -16.62 44.73
N ASP A 8 12.14 -16.91 45.12
CA ASP A 8 11.02 -16.03 45.41
C ASP A 8 11.35 -14.86 46.35
N HIS A 9 10.71 -13.71 46.09
CA HIS A 9 10.16 -12.88 47.16
C HIS A 9 8.81 -12.27 46.76
N HIS A 10 7.74 -12.96 47.18
CA HIS A 10 6.45 -12.34 47.47
C HIS A 10 6.49 -11.68 48.85
N ARG A 11 6.07 -10.41 48.96
CA ARG A 11 5.42 -9.90 50.16
C ARG A 11 4.32 -8.91 49.80
N ARG A 12 3.11 -9.24 50.28
CA ARG A 12 1.87 -8.45 50.29
C ARG A 12 1.86 -7.46 51.47
N LEU A 13 0.82 -6.62 51.46
CA LEU A 13 0.17 -5.85 52.56
C LEU A 13 0.75 -4.44 52.76
N SER A 14 -0.01 -3.38 53.07
CA SER A 14 -1.46 -3.11 53.15
C SER A 14 -1.60 -1.60 53.43
N THR A 15 -2.68 -0.99 52.93
CA THR A 15 -3.47 0.15 53.47
C THR A 15 -2.88 1.13 54.49
N GLY A 16 -2.99 2.43 54.19
CA GLY A 16 -2.95 3.51 55.19
C GLY A 16 -3.32 4.86 54.57
N ALA A 17 -4.52 5.36 54.85
CA ALA A 17 -5.04 6.66 54.42
C ALA A 17 -4.45 7.82 55.24
N THR A 18 -4.23 9.00 54.64
CA THR A 18 -4.86 10.29 55.04
C THR A 18 -4.32 11.52 54.28
N ARG A 19 -5.29 12.32 53.80
CA ARG A 19 -5.40 13.79 53.66
C ARG A 19 -4.47 14.64 52.76
N HIS A 20 -5.16 15.27 51.80
CA HIS A 20 -4.97 16.55 51.08
C HIS A 20 -4.25 17.70 51.85
N PRO A 21 -3.62 18.64 51.12
CA PRO A 21 -4.32 19.81 50.55
C PRO A 21 -3.97 20.20 49.10
N HIS A 22 -4.98 20.76 48.44
CA HIS A 22 -5.03 21.84 47.43
C HIS A 22 -3.93 22.03 46.37
N GLY A 23 -4.38 22.18 45.11
CA GLY A 23 -3.87 23.26 44.24
C GLY A 23 -3.75 22.98 42.74
N SER A 24 -4.72 23.47 41.97
CA SER A 24 -4.65 23.86 40.54
C SER A 24 -4.46 22.78 39.46
N ASN A 25 -5.59 22.38 38.86
CA ASN A 25 -5.70 21.77 37.53
C ASN A 25 -6.05 22.87 36.51
N THR A 26 -5.17 23.15 35.55
CA THR A 26 -5.43 24.08 34.44
C THR A 26 -6.02 23.31 33.26
N LYS A 27 -7.35 23.33 33.10
CA LYS A 27 -8.05 22.91 31.87
C LYS A 27 -8.25 24.13 30.98
N ILE A 28 -7.66 24.09 29.78
CA ILE A 28 -7.88 25.09 28.74
C ILE A 28 -9.23 24.79 28.06
N ALA A 29 -10.20 25.68 28.26
CA ALA A 29 -11.48 25.68 27.57
C ALA A 29 -11.54 26.87 26.60
N PHE A 30 -11.73 26.60 25.31
CA PHE A 30 -11.95 27.63 24.30
C PHE A 30 -13.39 28.16 24.38
N ARG A 31 -13.54 29.44 24.69
CA ARG A 31 -14.81 30.16 24.82
C ARG A 31 -15.07 30.93 23.51
N ILE A 32 -16.19 30.62 22.85
CA ILE A 32 -16.66 31.32 21.64
C ILE A 32 -17.22 32.68 22.05
N SER A 33 -16.61 33.76 21.55
CA SER A 33 -17.06 35.14 21.73
C SER A 33 -18.14 35.50 20.70
N LYS A 34 -19.33 35.90 21.17
CA LYS A 34 -20.37 36.53 20.35
C LYS A 34 -20.05 38.03 20.28
N ASN A 35 -19.79 38.55 19.08
CA ASN A 35 -19.71 39.98 18.86
C ASN A 35 -20.98 40.46 18.12
N ARG A 36 -21.67 41.42 18.74
CA ARG A 36 -22.94 42.01 18.31
C ARG A 36 -22.63 43.47 17.96
N GLN A 37 -22.76 43.87 16.69
CA GLN A 37 -22.71 45.28 16.30
C GLN A 37 -23.89 45.64 15.38
N HIS A 38 -24.31 46.89 15.57
CA HIS A 38 -25.59 47.51 15.22
C HIS A 38 -25.87 47.68 13.71
N ARG A 39 -27.17 47.65 13.37
CA ARG A 39 -27.77 48.16 12.12
C ARG A 39 -27.65 49.69 12.00
N PRO A 40 -27.79 50.21 10.77
CA PRO A 40 -28.97 51.06 10.53
C PRO A 40 -29.80 50.61 9.32
N ASN A 41 -31.11 50.87 9.42
CA ASN A 41 -32.13 50.64 8.40
C ASN A 41 -31.95 51.60 7.21
N ASN A 42 -32.09 51.10 5.99
CA ASN A 42 -32.59 51.90 4.88
C ASN A 42 -33.59 51.06 4.09
N HIS A 43 -34.85 51.50 4.10
CA HIS A 43 -35.92 50.97 3.27
C HIS A 43 -35.80 51.57 1.87
N SER A 44 -35.55 50.72 0.88
CA SER A 44 -35.83 51.02 -0.52
C SER A 44 -36.66 49.88 -1.09
N VAL A 45 -37.95 50.15 -1.27
CA VAL A 45 -38.88 49.33 -2.03
C VAL A 45 -38.47 49.44 -3.51
N VAL A 46 -38.03 48.34 -4.12
CA VAL A 46 -37.88 48.25 -5.58
C VAL A 46 -38.46 46.91 -6.04
N ASN A 47 -39.40 47.02 -6.97
CA ASN A 47 -40.28 45.98 -7.51
C ASN A 47 -39.56 44.71 -7.97
N LEU A 48 -40.17 43.55 -7.66
CA LEU A 48 -39.89 42.29 -8.35
C LEU A 48 -40.33 42.41 -9.82
N HIS A 49 -39.38 42.70 -10.71
CA HIS A 49 -39.53 42.35 -12.11
C HIS A 49 -39.05 40.92 -12.33
N THR A 50 -39.99 40.11 -12.80
CA THR A 50 -39.87 38.77 -13.33
C THR A 50 -38.67 38.64 -14.28
N THR A 51 -37.65 37.89 -13.88
CA THR A 51 -36.77 37.19 -14.83
C THR A 51 -36.78 35.72 -14.49
N GLN A 52 -37.74 35.01 -15.09
CA GLN A 52 -37.65 33.58 -15.31
C GLN A 52 -36.42 33.33 -16.21
N ARG A 53 -35.25 33.08 -15.62
CA ARG A 53 -34.23 32.25 -16.26
C ARG A 53 -34.46 30.84 -15.78
N THR A 54 -35.24 30.12 -16.55
CA THR A 54 -35.26 28.66 -16.58
C THR A 54 -33.87 28.17 -17.00
N THR A 55 -32.92 28.12 -16.07
CA THR A 55 -31.79 27.20 -16.20
C THR A 55 -32.35 25.81 -15.99
N THR A 56 -32.64 25.12 -17.09
CA THR A 56 -32.77 23.67 -17.13
C THR A 56 -31.53 23.09 -16.45
N THR A 57 -31.66 22.65 -15.19
CA THR A 57 -30.61 21.92 -14.48
C THR A 57 -30.43 20.58 -15.17
N ARG A 58 -29.60 20.55 -16.21
CA ARG A 58 -29.11 19.32 -16.81
C ARG A 58 -28.41 18.54 -15.70
N ARG A 59 -28.97 17.38 -15.34
CA ARG A 59 -28.37 16.47 -14.39
C ARG A 59 -27.04 15.99 -15.00
N LEU A 60 -25.94 16.47 -14.44
CA LEU A 60 -24.59 16.08 -14.88
C LEU A 60 -24.43 14.58 -14.71
N THR A 61 -23.79 13.93 -15.67
CA THR A 61 -23.34 12.54 -15.51
C THR A 61 -22.28 12.47 -14.41
N SER A 62 -22.14 11.31 -13.75
CA SER A 62 -21.12 11.12 -12.71
C SER A 62 -19.71 11.49 -13.20
N LEU A 63 -19.40 11.17 -14.46
CA LEU A 63 -18.13 11.51 -15.09
C LEU A 63 -17.94 13.03 -15.25
N GLU A 64 -18.95 13.76 -15.72
CA GLU A 64 -18.88 15.22 -15.85
C GLU A 64 -18.72 15.89 -14.49
N ARG A 65 -19.41 15.36 -13.47
CA ARG A 65 -19.26 15.85 -12.09
C ARG A 65 -17.84 15.63 -11.57
N CYS A 66 -17.26 14.47 -11.80
CA CYS A 66 -15.88 14.18 -11.39
C CYS A 66 -14.84 15.00 -12.16
N LYS A 67 -15.09 15.36 -13.43
CA LYS A 67 -14.24 16.33 -14.16
C LYS A 67 -14.28 17.73 -13.54
N GLN A 68 -15.43 18.17 -13.03
CA GLN A 68 -15.52 19.43 -12.29
C GLN A 68 -14.75 19.37 -10.97
N ILE A 69 -14.88 18.25 -10.24
CA ILE A 69 -14.13 18.03 -8.98
C ILE A 69 -12.62 18.01 -9.25
N GLN A 70 -12.18 17.38 -10.35
CA GLN A 70 -10.78 17.37 -10.76
C GLN A 70 -10.23 18.80 -10.97
N ALA A 71 -11.03 19.71 -11.53
CA ALA A 71 -10.61 21.09 -11.77
C ALA A 71 -10.48 21.91 -10.48
N ASN A 72 -11.17 21.54 -9.40
CA ASN A 72 -11.08 22.20 -8.10
C ASN A 72 -11.06 21.17 -6.94
N PRO A 73 -9.87 20.66 -6.57
CA PRO A 73 -9.74 19.50 -5.72
C PRO A 73 -9.85 19.78 -4.21
N SER A 74 -10.03 21.04 -3.76
CA SER A 74 -9.91 21.43 -2.35
C SER A 74 -10.77 20.61 -1.38
N ASN A 75 -11.96 20.16 -1.81
CA ASN A 75 -12.86 19.30 -1.04
C ASN A 75 -13.29 18.05 -1.82
N ALA A 76 -12.43 17.54 -2.72
CA ALA A 76 -12.80 16.44 -3.61
C ALA A 76 -13.32 15.21 -2.85
N ALA A 77 -12.62 14.79 -1.79
CA ALA A 77 -13.00 13.62 -1.00
C ALA A 77 -14.39 13.74 -0.36
N GLU A 78 -14.69 14.88 0.28
CA GLU A 78 -15.97 15.12 0.93
C GLU A 78 -17.11 15.16 -0.08
N ILE A 79 -16.90 15.83 -1.23
CA ILE A 79 -17.90 15.91 -2.30
C ILE A 79 -18.17 14.53 -2.89
N LEU A 80 -17.13 13.75 -3.18
CA LEU A 80 -17.25 12.41 -3.77
C LEU A 80 -18.02 11.44 -2.85
N LEU A 81 -17.80 11.52 -1.53
CA LEU A 81 -18.54 10.75 -0.53
C LEU A 81 -19.99 11.21 -0.42
N ARG A 82 -20.22 12.51 -0.24
CA ARG A 82 -21.56 13.09 -0.03
C ARG A 82 -22.47 12.86 -1.22
N GLU A 83 -21.93 12.96 -2.43
CA GLU A 83 -22.68 12.78 -3.68
C GLU A 83 -22.74 11.32 -4.14
N ARG A 84 -22.14 10.38 -3.39
CA ARG A 84 -22.09 8.93 -3.69
C ARG A 84 -21.58 8.63 -5.10
N LEU A 85 -20.51 9.34 -5.49
CA LEU A 85 -19.90 9.20 -6.82
C LEU A 85 -18.82 8.12 -6.88
N ILE A 86 -18.50 7.50 -5.75
CA ILE A 86 -17.43 6.50 -5.62
C ILE A 86 -17.98 5.11 -5.34
N PHE A 87 -17.34 4.12 -5.95
CA PHE A 87 -17.53 2.70 -5.67
C PHE A 87 -16.19 2.15 -5.17
N SER A 88 -16.22 1.23 -4.20
CA SER A 88 -15.00 0.63 -3.63
C SER A 88 -14.35 -0.42 -4.53
N ILE A 89 -15.08 -0.90 -5.54
CA ILE A 89 -14.61 -1.87 -6.52
C ILE A 89 -14.06 -1.12 -7.72
N GLU A 90 -12.82 -1.44 -8.10
CA GLU A 90 -12.17 -0.85 -9.26
C GLU A 90 -12.84 -1.34 -10.56
N ASP A 91 -13.19 -0.41 -11.46
CA ASP A 91 -13.62 -0.74 -12.83
C ASP A 91 -12.39 -0.93 -13.73
N LEU A 92 -12.22 -2.16 -14.21
CA LEU A 92 -11.12 -2.59 -15.07
C LEU A 92 -11.48 -2.53 -16.57
N SER A 93 -12.70 -2.19 -16.97
CA SER A 93 -13.13 -2.25 -18.37
C SER A 93 -12.28 -1.40 -19.34
N GLY A 94 -11.63 -0.35 -18.84
CA GLY A 94 -10.73 0.52 -19.61
C GLY A 94 -9.25 0.10 -19.66
N ARG A 95 -8.89 -1.06 -19.11
CA ARG A 95 -7.48 -1.52 -19.04
C ARG A 95 -7.38 -3.04 -18.85
N ARG A 96 -6.30 -3.65 -19.34
CA ARG A 96 -6.01 -5.06 -19.04
C ARG A 96 -4.85 -5.16 -18.05
N PRO A 97 -5.09 -5.22 -16.72
CA PRO A 97 -4.02 -5.41 -15.76
C PRO A 97 -3.38 -6.79 -15.93
N LEU A 98 -2.09 -6.87 -15.61
CA LEU A 98 -1.37 -8.14 -15.52
C LEU A 98 -1.44 -8.66 -14.09
N THR A 99 -1.61 -9.97 -13.93
CA THR A 99 -1.46 -10.62 -12.62
C THR A 99 -0.09 -11.26 -12.45
N GLN A 100 0.30 -11.50 -11.19
CA GLN A 100 1.54 -12.21 -10.89
C GLN A 100 1.57 -13.61 -11.55
N GLU A 101 0.45 -14.32 -11.60
CA GLU A 101 0.34 -15.64 -12.21
C GLU A 101 0.54 -15.59 -13.72
N GLU A 102 0.01 -14.57 -14.40
CA GLU A 102 0.24 -14.36 -15.84
C GLU A 102 1.70 -14.04 -16.15
N VAL A 103 2.33 -13.21 -15.31
CA VAL A 103 3.76 -12.89 -15.38
C VAL A 103 4.60 -14.16 -15.25
N VAL A 104 4.33 -14.98 -14.24
CA VAL A 104 5.02 -16.25 -14.01
C VAL A 104 4.81 -17.20 -15.19
N ARG A 105 3.58 -17.37 -15.66
CA ARG A 105 3.24 -18.26 -16.78
C ARG A 105 3.96 -17.85 -18.07
N SER A 106 3.92 -16.56 -18.41
CA SER A 106 4.58 -16.05 -19.61
C SER A 106 6.11 -16.17 -19.51
N ASN A 107 6.66 -15.88 -18.34
CA ASN A 107 8.10 -16.00 -18.11
C ASN A 107 8.59 -17.45 -18.20
N ILE A 108 7.80 -18.43 -17.76
CA ILE A 108 8.12 -19.86 -17.91
C ILE A 108 8.04 -20.30 -19.38
N ALA A 109 6.99 -19.89 -20.09
CA ALA A 109 6.74 -20.32 -21.47
C ALA A 109 7.64 -19.63 -22.50
N PHE A 110 7.90 -18.34 -22.34
CA PHE A 110 8.51 -17.48 -23.36
C PHE A 110 9.79 -16.79 -22.90
N GLY A 111 10.17 -16.89 -21.62
CA GLY A 111 11.35 -16.22 -21.07
C GLY A 111 11.24 -14.68 -21.06
N CYS A 112 10.03 -14.14 -21.22
CA CYS A 112 9.73 -12.72 -21.17
C CYS A 112 8.37 -12.46 -20.52
N VAL A 113 8.10 -11.20 -20.16
CA VAL A 113 6.84 -10.78 -19.54
C VAL A 113 6.10 -9.81 -20.47
N PRO A 114 4.77 -9.98 -20.65
CA PRO A 114 3.96 -9.08 -21.46
C PRO A 114 4.01 -7.65 -20.93
N ARG A 115 3.71 -6.70 -21.81
CA ARG A 115 3.79 -5.27 -21.52
C ARG A 115 2.38 -4.72 -21.35
N LEU A 116 2.20 -3.81 -20.38
CA LEU A 116 1.01 -2.97 -20.31
C LEU A 116 1.17 -1.80 -21.28
N ASP A 117 0.33 -1.78 -22.30
CA ASP A 117 0.47 -0.85 -23.43
C ASP A 117 -0.42 0.38 -23.29
N GLU A 118 -1.67 0.25 -22.83
CA GLU A 118 -2.63 1.37 -22.74
C GLU A 118 -3.57 1.27 -21.52
N ALA A 119 -4.06 2.42 -21.04
CA ALA A 119 -5.03 2.52 -19.96
C ALA A 119 -5.88 3.80 -20.08
N GLU A 120 -7.21 3.66 -20.02
CA GLU A 120 -8.17 4.77 -20.13
C GLU A 120 -8.65 5.27 -18.76
N CYS A 121 -7.94 6.25 -18.17
CA CYS A 121 -8.25 6.74 -16.82
C CYS A 121 -9.57 7.51 -16.69
N GLN A 122 -10.12 8.01 -17.80
CA GLN A 122 -11.35 8.82 -17.78
C GLN A 122 -12.58 7.99 -17.38
N ARG A 123 -12.61 6.69 -17.70
CA ARG A 123 -13.76 5.82 -17.33
C ARG A 123 -13.94 5.70 -15.82
N SER A 124 -12.84 5.57 -15.10
CA SER A 124 -12.82 5.42 -13.63
C SER A 124 -12.39 6.70 -12.92
N LEU A 125 -12.64 7.88 -13.50
CA LEU A 125 -12.13 9.16 -12.97
C LEU A 125 -12.54 9.40 -11.52
N CYS A 126 -13.81 9.18 -11.16
CA CYS A 126 -14.29 9.35 -9.79
C CYS A 126 -13.56 8.43 -8.79
N TYR A 127 -13.28 7.20 -9.20
CA TYR A 127 -12.50 6.24 -8.42
C TYR A 127 -11.06 6.76 -8.26
N ASN A 128 -10.39 7.12 -9.36
CA ASN A 128 -8.99 7.57 -9.38
C ASN A 128 -8.76 8.90 -8.62
N LEU A 129 -9.80 9.71 -8.42
CA LEU A 129 -9.73 10.93 -7.60
C LEU A 129 -9.77 10.65 -6.10
N TYR A 130 -10.25 9.47 -5.69
CA TYR A 130 -10.45 9.11 -4.28
C TYR A 130 -9.53 7.97 -3.83
N TYR A 131 -9.43 6.91 -4.63
CA TYR A 131 -8.64 5.71 -4.39
C TYR A 131 -7.51 5.58 -5.41
N ARG A 132 -6.43 4.90 -4.99
CA ARG A 132 -5.38 4.43 -5.90
C ARG A 132 -5.83 3.13 -6.54
N THR A 133 -5.48 2.91 -7.80
CA THR A 133 -5.63 1.60 -8.45
C THR A 133 -4.62 0.62 -7.87
N MET A 134 -4.95 -0.68 -7.92
CA MET A 134 -4.11 -1.73 -7.30
C MET A 134 -2.71 -1.86 -7.94
N ASP A 135 -2.61 -1.60 -9.23
CA ASP A 135 -1.36 -1.67 -10.00
C ASP A 135 -0.73 -0.28 -10.22
N GLY A 136 -1.23 0.77 -9.56
CA GLY A 136 -0.69 2.13 -9.67
C GLY A 136 -0.96 2.84 -11.00
N THR A 137 -1.71 2.22 -11.92
CA THR A 137 -2.16 2.85 -13.16
C THR A 137 -3.05 4.07 -12.86
N CYS A 138 -3.02 5.11 -13.69
CA CYS A 138 -3.83 6.33 -13.53
C CYS A 138 -3.50 7.24 -12.34
N ASN A 139 -2.41 6.96 -11.61
CA ASN A 139 -1.87 7.92 -10.64
C ASN A 139 -1.45 9.24 -11.31
N ASN A 140 -0.91 9.15 -12.53
CA ASN A 140 -0.73 10.30 -13.41
C ASN A 140 -1.75 10.25 -14.55
N LEU A 141 -2.74 11.16 -14.53
CA LEU A 141 -3.84 11.18 -15.50
C LEU A 141 -3.41 11.54 -16.93
N LEU A 142 -2.27 12.22 -17.11
CA LEU A 142 -1.71 12.55 -18.42
C LEU A 142 -0.82 11.42 -18.96
N ARG A 143 -0.15 10.70 -18.08
CA ARG A 143 0.68 9.52 -18.40
C ARG A 143 0.26 8.34 -17.51
N PRO A 144 -0.85 7.65 -17.86
CA PRO A 144 -1.49 6.64 -17.02
C PRO A 144 -0.57 5.55 -16.47
N LEU A 145 0.46 5.17 -17.26
CA LEU A 145 1.34 4.06 -16.95
C LEU A 145 2.66 4.50 -16.29
N HIS A 146 2.77 5.76 -15.86
CA HIS A 146 3.93 6.22 -15.12
C HIS A 146 3.84 5.78 -13.66
N GLY A 147 4.76 4.90 -13.26
CA GLY A 147 4.78 4.35 -11.90
C GLY A 147 3.88 3.14 -11.69
N ALA A 148 3.14 2.71 -12.72
CA ALA A 148 2.36 1.49 -12.68
C ALA A 148 3.27 0.24 -12.56
N ALA A 149 2.75 -0.80 -11.93
CA ALA A 149 3.34 -2.12 -11.86
C ALA A 149 3.47 -2.74 -13.26
N PHE A 150 4.32 -3.75 -13.35
CA PHE A 150 4.69 -4.50 -14.56
C PHE A 150 5.33 -3.66 -15.67
N ARG A 151 6.04 -2.58 -15.31
CA ARG A 151 6.66 -1.61 -16.22
C ARG A 151 8.18 -1.61 -16.10
N PRO A 152 8.92 -1.17 -17.15
CA PRO A 152 10.37 -1.18 -17.10
C PRO A 152 10.94 -0.10 -16.16
N TYR A 153 12.03 -0.43 -15.48
CA TYR A 153 12.75 0.53 -14.64
C TYR A 153 13.44 1.63 -15.46
N ASN A 154 13.41 2.85 -14.93
CA ASN A 154 14.32 3.94 -15.31
C ASN A 154 15.41 4.06 -14.23
N ARG A 155 16.46 3.23 -14.29
CA ARG A 155 17.54 3.23 -13.29
C ARG A 155 18.91 3.00 -13.94
N PRO A 156 20.01 3.53 -13.36
CA PRO A 156 21.37 3.23 -13.78
C PRO A 156 21.75 1.77 -13.52
N ASN A 157 22.89 1.33 -14.08
CA ASN A 157 23.33 -0.06 -14.03
C ASN A 157 23.65 -0.51 -12.59
N ALA A 158 22.93 -1.52 -12.09
CA ALA A 158 23.12 -2.06 -10.73
C ALA A 158 24.57 -2.54 -10.46
N ARG A 159 25.32 -2.91 -11.50
CA ARG A 159 26.74 -3.32 -11.38
C ARG A 159 27.66 -2.16 -11.02
N GLU A 160 27.36 -0.95 -11.47
CA GLU A 160 28.17 0.24 -11.14
C GLU A 160 27.96 0.65 -9.68
N VAL A 161 26.72 0.63 -9.21
CA VAL A 161 26.35 0.94 -7.83
C VAL A 161 26.99 -0.04 -6.84
N SER A 162 26.88 -1.35 -7.10
CA SER A 162 27.46 -2.37 -6.23
C SER A 162 28.99 -2.33 -6.14
N ARG A 163 29.68 -1.92 -7.21
CA ARG A 163 31.15 -1.77 -7.22
C ARG A 163 31.63 -0.61 -6.36
N SER A 164 30.78 0.41 -6.16
CA SER A 164 31.13 1.58 -5.35
C SER A 164 30.88 1.38 -3.85
N ILE A 165 30.06 0.41 -3.45
CA ILE A 165 29.48 0.38 -2.09
C ILE A 165 29.98 -0.79 -1.21
N LEU A 166 30.46 -1.90 -1.79
CA LEU A 166 30.61 -3.14 -1.01
C LEU A 166 32.07 -3.56 -0.75
N SER A 167 32.58 -3.30 0.47
CA SER A 167 32.86 -4.35 1.48
C SER A 167 33.47 -3.77 2.77
N SER A 168 33.06 -4.28 3.94
CA SER A 168 33.77 -4.12 5.23
C SER A 168 33.64 -5.40 6.03
N ARG A 169 34.70 -5.79 6.75
CA ARG A 169 34.77 -7.03 7.55
C ARG A 169 34.30 -6.88 9.00
N LYS A 170 33.89 -5.67 9.42
CA LYS A 170 33.47 -5.37 10.79
C LYS A 170 31.98 -5.09 10.86
N THR A 171 31.31 -5.69 11.84
CA THR A 171 29.96 -5.30 12.23
C THR A 171 30.03 -3.91 12.84
N VAL A 172 29.56 -2.90 12.10
CA VAL A 172 29.55 -1.50 12.57
C VAL A 172 28.23 -1.26 13.29
N LEU A 173 28.29 -1.08 14.61
CA LEU A 173 27.15 -0.61 15.40
C LEU A 173 27.00 0.91 15.20
N HIS A 174 25.83 1.35 14.75
CA HIS A 174 25.52 2.77 14.64
C HIS A 174 25.07 3.30 16.01
N ARG A 175 25.62 4.43 16.47
CA ARG A 175 25.29 4.98 17.80
C ARG A 175 23.91 5.64 17.86
N GLU A 176 23.39 6.10 16.72
CA GLU A 176 22.15 6.89 16.64
C GLU A 176 20.96 6.12 16.06
N TYR A 177 21.20 4.97 15.42
CA TYR A 177 20.16 4.24 14.71
C TYR A 177 20.13 2.78 15.14
N ASN A 178 18.92 2.25 15.31
CA ASN A 178 18.69 0.85 15.63
C ASN A 178 18.39 0.02 14.37
N ALA A 179 18.26 -1.29 14.54
CA ALA A 179 17.99 -2.22 13.44
C ALA A 179 16.63 -1.98 12.75
N LEU A 180 15.69 -1.24 13.36
CA LEU A 180 14.42 -0.91 12.72
C LEU A 180 14.62 0.01 11.52
N LEU A 181 15.64 0.86 11.50
CA LEU A 181 15.94 1.70 10.34
C LEU A 181 16.27 0.85 9.11
N MET A 182 17.09 -0.19 9.29
CA MET A 182 17.40 -1.16 8.22
C MET A 182 16.14 -1.88 7.78
N GLN A 183 15.34 -2.38 8.74
CA GLN A 183 14.12 -3.12 8.43
C GLN A 183 13.08 -2.26 7.70
N TRP A 184 12.93 -1.00 8.09
CA TRP A 184 12.08 -0.02 7.45
C TRP A 184 12.56 0.31 6.04
N GLY A 185 13.88 0.47 5.84
CA GLY A 185 14.47 0.62 4.52
C GLY A 185 14.16 -0.56 3.59
N GLN A 186 14.25 -1.79 4.10
CA GLN A 186 13.87 -2.98 3.34
C GLN A 186 12.37 -3.00 3.00
N TYR A 187 11.50 -2.69 3.97
CA TYR A 187 10.07 -2.60 3.76
C TYR A 187 9.72 -1.56 2.66
N LEU A 188 10.32 -0.37 2.73
CA LEU A 188 10.13 0.68 1.72
C LEU A 188 10.60 0.25 0.32
N ILE A 189 11.76 -0.42 0.21
CA ILE A 189 12.22 -0.95 -1.08
C ILE A 189 11.23 -1.99 -1.61
N HIS A 190 10.62 -2.79 -0.72
CA HIS A 190 9.61 -3.75 -1.10
C HIS A 190 8.30 -3.11 -1.54
N GLU A 191 7.98 -1.87 -1.14
CA GLU A 191 6.85 -1.14 -1.75
C GLU A 191 7.15 -0.80 -3.21
N MET A 192 8.35 -0.26 -3.45
CA MET A 192 8.64 0.41 -4.71
C MET A 192 9.14 -0.50 -5.82
N ALA A 193 9.72 -1.67 -5.49
CA ALA A 193 10.46 -2.46 -6.47
C ALA A 193 10.51 -3.97 -6.20
N LYS A 194 10.25 -4.73 -7.26
CA LYS A 194 10.44 -6.19 -7.32
C LYS A 194 10.75 -6.62 -8.74
N THR A 195 11.75 -7.48 -8.95
CA THR A 195 12.10 -8.02 -10.27
C THR A 195 11.84 -9.52 -10.34
N THR A 196 11.12 -9.96 -11.36
CA THR A 196 10.99 -11.39 -11.69
C THR A 196 12.32 -11.97 -12.17
N LEU A 197 12.60 -13.23 -11.84
CA LEU A 197 13.76 -13.96 -12.33
C LEU A 197 13.37 -14.94 -13.43
N VAL A 198 14.24 -15.11 -14.42
CA VAL A 198 14.09 -16.15 -15.45
C VAL A 198 14.33 -17.53 -14.82
N PRO A 199 13.45 -18.51 -15.03
CA PRO A 199 13.68 -19.88 -14.56
C PRO A 199 14.96 -20.44 -15.17
N SER A 200 15.88 -20.90 -14.32
CA SER A 200 17.14 -21.51 -14.78
C SER A 200 17.00 -23.04 -14.74
N ALA A 201 16.41 -23.63 -15.78
CA ALA A 201 16.24 -25.09 -15.89
C ALA A 201 17.57 -25.83 -16.18
N ASN A 202 18.58 -25.12 -16.68
CA ASN A 202 19.84 -25.71 -17.18
C ASN A 202 20.98 -25.72 -16.14
N PHE A 203 20.72 -25.34 -14.89
CA PHE A 203 21.75 -25.39 -13.85
C PHE A 203 21.89 -26.83 -13.33
N LYS A 204 22.84 -27.58 -13.93
CA LYS A 204 23.03 -29.01 -13.68
C LYS A 204 24.12 -29.36 -12.66
N SER A 205 24.90 -28.39 -12.16
CA SER A 205 26.06 -28.66 -11.29
C SER A 205 26.40 -27.52 -10.33
N ASN A 206 26.68 -27.84 -9.05
CA ASN A 206 27.03 -26.89 -7.98
C ASN A 206 28.49 -26.39 -8.02
N LYS A 207 29.05 -26.16 -9.22
CA LYS A 207 30.43 -25.62 -9.35
C LYS A 207 30.51 -24.10 -9.18
N CYS A 208 29.38 -23.40 -9.26
CA CYS A 208 29.28 -21.94 -9.15
C CYS A 208 28.06 -21.57 -8.28
N ILE A 209 28.05 -20.33 -7.78
CA ILE A 209 26.83 -19.77 -7.18
C ILE A 209 25.80 -19.60 -8.29
N ARG A 210 24.61 -20.17 -8.10
CA ARG A 210 23.50 -20.06 -9.05
C ARG A 210 22.97 -18.63 -9.06
N VAL A 211 23.02 -17.98 -10.22
CA VAL A 211 22.45 -16.64 -10.43
C VAL A 211 21.53 -16.68 -11.64
N SER A 212 20.23 -16.47 -11.41
CA SER A 212 19.25 -16.29 -12.49
C SER A 212 19.23 -14.84 -12.93
N ARG A 213 19.18 -14.60 -14.24
CA ARG A 213 18.97 -13.25 -14.79
C ARG A 213 17.54 -12.79 -14.52
N SER A 214 17.34 -11.50 -14.33
CA SER A 214 15.98 -10.92 -14.29
C SER A 214 15.27 -11.07 -15.63
N SER A 215 13.96 -11.31 -15.56
CA SER A 215 13.08 -11.41 -16.72
C SER A 215 13.02 -10.08 -17.47
N ALA A 216 12.96 -10.17 -18.79
CA ALA A 216 12.84 -9.01 -19.64
C ALA A 216 11.40 -8.83 -20.13
N ILE A 217 11.04 -7.60 -20.44
CA ILE A 217 9.80 -7.31 -21.17
C ILE A 217 9.92 -7.87 -22.59
N CYS A 218 8.87 -8.53 -23.07
CA CYS A 218 8.82 -9.08 -24.41
C CYS A 218 9.12 -7.99 -25.47
N GLY A 219 9.90 -8.34 -26.49
CA GLY A 219 10.35 -7.39 -27.53
C GLY A 219 11.58 -6.54 -27.17
N SER A 220 12.05 -6.55 -25.92
CA SER A 220 13.33 -5.92 -25.53
C SER A 220 14.51 -6.90 -25.66
N GLY A 221 15.73 -6.37 -25.80
CA GLY A 221 16.97 -7.17 -25.86
C GLY A 221 17.29 -7.80 -27.22
N LYS A 222 16.53 -7.46 -28.27
CA LYS A 222 16.83 -7.79 -29.68
C LYS A 222 17.39 -6.55 -30.40
N GLN A 223 16.50 -5.67 -30.88
CA GLN A 223 16.85 -4.42 -31.56
C GLN A 223 16.96 -3.22 -30.62
N LYS A 224 16.34 -3.29 -29.43
CA LYS A 224 16.40 -2.28 -28.37
C LYS A 224 17.07 -2.89 -27.13
N PRO A 225 17.73 -2.10 -26.27
CA PRO A 225 18.32 -2.59 -25.03
C PRO A 225 17.33 -3.42 -24.19
N ARG A 226 17.83 -4.48 -23.53
CA ARG A 226 17.02 -5.35 -22.69
C ARG A 226 16.49 -4.56 -21.49
N GLN A 227 15.17 -4.59 -21.27
CA GLN A 227 14.52 -3.91 -20.15
C GLN A 227 13.88 -4.92 -19.21
N GLN A 228 14.23 -4.86 -17.92
CA GLN A 228 13.61 -5.63 -16.85
C GLN A 228 12.35 -4.93 -16.36
N LEU A 229 11.45 -5.67 -15.75
CA LEU A 229 10.18 -5.16 -15.25
C LEU A 229 10.19 -4.98 -13.73
N ASN A 230 9.39 -4.04 -13.24
CA ASN A 230 9.01 -3.92 -11.85
C ASN A 230 7.64 -4.55 -11.59
N GLU A 231 7.54 -5.61 -10.78
CA GLU A 231 6.25 -6.23 -10.44
C GLU A 231 5.42 -5.38 -9.47
N ASN A 232 6.04 -4.44 -8.75
CA ASN A 232 5.36 -3.61 -7.77
C ASN A 232 5.03 -2.24 -8.34
N THR A 233 4.10 -1.54 -7.71
CA THR A 233 3.88 -0.11 -7.98
C THR A 233 5.15 0.67 -7.61
N ASN A 234 5.46 1.77 -8.29
CA ASN A 234 6.60 2.61 -7.92
C ASN A 234 6.27 3.55 -6.73
N PHE A 235 5.04 3.53 -6.24
CA PHE A 235 4.52 4.44 -5.23
C PHE A 235 4.70 3.84 -3.83
N ILE A 236 4.63 4.70 -2.82
CA ILE A 236 4.54 4.32 -1.41
C ILE A 236 3.04 4.30 -1.09
N ASP A 237 2.41 3.15 -1.25
CA ASP A 237 0.95 2.99 -1.26
C ASP A 237 0.44 1.77 -0.47
N GLY A 238 1.30 1.05 0.25
CA GLY A 238 0.93 -0.15 0.97
C GLY A 238 0.91 -1.42 0.10
N SER A 239 1.48 -1.38 -1.12
CA SER A 239 1.50 -2.54 -2.02
C SER A 239 2.05 -3.85 -1.41
N PRO A 240 2.96 -3.88 -0.41
CA PRO A 240 3.33 -5.14 0.22
C PRO A 240 2.23 -5.80 1.06
N ILE A 241 1.24 -5.02 1.47
CA ILE A 241 0.08 -5.47 2.25
C ILE A 241 -1.06 -5.81 1.29
N TYR A 242 -1.37 -4.89 0.37
CA TYR A 242 -2.55 -4.97 -0.49
C TYR A 242 -2.34 -5.75 -1.79
N GLY A 243 -1.08 -5.92 -2.22
CA GLY A 243 -0.72 -6.48 -3.53
C GLY A 243 -0.53 -5.38 -4.58
N SER A 244 -0.03 -5.79 -5.76
CA SER A 244 0.27 -4.89 -6.89
C SER A 244 -0.51 -5.26 -8.16
N SER A 245 -1.44 -6.21 -8.06
CA SER A 245 -2.31 -6.61 -9.17
C SER A 245 -3.78 -6.54 -8.77
N ALA A 246 -4.67 -6.31 -9.74
CA ALA A 246 -6.11 -6.26 -9.47
C ALA A 246 -6.65 -7.60 -8.91
N GLY A 247 -6.03 -8.72 -9.28
CA GLY A 247 -6.37 -10.04 -8.74
C GLY A 247 -6.06 -10.19 -7.24
N ASP A 248 -5.11 -9.41 -6.71
CA ASP A 248 -4.72 -9.46 -5.30
C ASP A 248 -5.80 -8.89 -4.36
N LEU A 249 -6.66 -8.00 -4.87
CA LEU A 249 -7.71 -7.35 -4.09
C LEU A 249 -8.59 -8.36 -3.34
N HIS A 250 -9.05 -9.41 -4.03
CA HIS A 250 -9.87 -10.46 -3.41
C HIS A 250 -9.04 -11.54 -2.71
N LYS A 251 -7.75 -11.64 -3.05
CA LYS A 251 -6.84 -12.63 -2.49
C LYS A 251 -6.57 -12.35 -1.02
N PHE A 252 -6.36 -11.09 -0.65
CA PHE A 252 -5.97 -10.69 0.70
C PHE A 252 -7.10 -10.09 1.55
N ARG A 253 -8.27 -9.77 0.97
CA ARG A 253 -9.44 -9.26 1.71
C ARG A 253 -10.36 -10.35 2.23
N GLU A 254 -10.96 -10.13 3.38
CA GLU A 254 -11.91 -11.05 4.00
C GLU A 254 -13.29 -10.96 3.34
N GLY A 255 -13.48 -11.72 2.26
CA GLY A 255 -14.76 -11.80 1.56
C GLY A 255 -15.19 -10.44 1.00
N ARG A 256 -16.34 -9.93 1.47
CA ARG A 256 -16.92 -8.63 1.07
C ARG A 256 -16.73 -7.54 2.13
N THR A 257 -15.91 -7.79 3.15
CA THR A 257 -15.71 -6.83 4.25
C THR A 257 -14.64 -5.78 3.92
N GLY A 258 -14.54 -4.78 4.81
CA GLY A 258 -13.44 -3.82 4.85
C GLY A 258 -12.08 -4.47 5.13
N PHE A 259 -12.08 -5.60 5.84
CA PHE A 259 -10.92 -6.17 6.50
C PHE A 259 -9.99 -6.98 5.59
N LEU A 260 -8.72 -7.00 5.97
CA LEU A 260 -7.74 -7.95 5.45
C LEU A 260 -7.85 -9.28 6.19
N LYS A 261 -7.61 -10.37 5.45
CA LYS A 261 -7.56 -11.72 6.02
C LYS A 261 -6.48 -11.78 7.10
N THR A 262 -6.87 -12.24 8.27
CA THR A 262 -5.96 -12.58 9.36
C THR A 262 -6.35 -13.92 9.94
N ILE A 263 -5.42 -14.53 10.67
CA ILE A 263 -5.67 -15.76 11.43
C ILE A 263 -5.35 -15.52 12.89
N PHE A 264 -6.08 -16.17 13.79
CA PHE A 264 -5.78 -16.14 15.21
C PHE A 264 -4.96 -17.38 15.58
N PHE A 265 -3.71 -17.19 15.97
CA PHE A 265 -2.78 -18.27 16.31
C PHE A 265 -1.96 -17.90 17.54
N ASN A 266 -1.90 -18.81 18.52
CA ASN A 266 -1.20 -18.63 19.80
C ASN A 266 -1.52 -17.30 20.52
N GLY A 267 -2.78 -16.86 20.47
CA GLY A 267 -3.21 -15.60 21.11
C GLY A 267 -2.95 -14.34 20.30
N PHE A 268 -2.47 -14.45 19.06
CA PHE A 268 -2.10 -13.32 18.21
C PHE A 268 -2.82 -13.35 16.85
N HIS A 269 -3.20 -12.18 16.35
CA HIS A 269 -3.65 -12.02 14.96
C HIS A 269 -2.45 -11.96 14.03
N LEU A 270 -2.27 -12.96 13.17
CA LEU A 270 -1.16 -13.04 12.22
C LEU A 270 -1.65 -12.93 10.78
N LEU A 271 -0.71 -12.76 9.86
CA LEU A 271 -0.97 -12.94 8.43
C LEU A 271 -1.41 -14.39 8.15
N PRO A 272 -2.24 -14.62 7.12
CA PRO A 272 -2.69 -15.95 6.76
C PRO A 272 -1.51 -16.83 6.35
N PHE A 273 -1.61 -18.13 6.63
CA PHE A 273 -0.64 -19.13 6.19
C PHE A 273 -0.96 -19.63 4.78
N ASP A 274 0.06 -20.01 4.02
CA ASP A 274 -0.13 -20.72 2.76
C ASP A 274 -0.62 -22.15 3.03
N THR A 275 -1.91 -22.37 2.82
CA THR A 275 -2.56 -23.67 3.04
C THR A 275 -2.10 -24.74 2.05
N ASN A 276 -1.57 -24.37 0.88
CA ASN A 276 -1.05 -25.34 -0.09
C ASN A 276 0.26 -25.97 0.37
N LEU A 277 1.03 -25.22 1.17
CA LEU A 277 2.31 -25.67 1.73
C LEU A 277 2.16 -26.28 3.13
N CYS A 278 1.00 -26.07 3.78
CA CYS A 278 0.67 -26.64 5.08
C CYS A 278 -0.37 -27.76 4.98
N ARG A 279 0.09 -28.95 4.59
CA ARG A 279 -0.75 -30.17 4.49
C ARG A 279 -1.27 -30.69 5.84
N ASN A 280 -0.52 -30.48 6.93
CA ASN A 280 -0.93 -30.85 8.28
C ASN A 280 -0.32 -29.89 9.33
N ALA A 281 -0.93 -29.81 10.52
CA ALA A 281 -0.51 -28.89 11.58
C ALA A 281 0.86 -29.24 12.21
N ALA A 282 1.31 -30.49 12.10
CA ALA A 282 2.55 -30.98 12.71
C ALA A 282 3.82 -30.72 11.87
N SER A 283 3.67 -30.55 10.54
CA SER A 283 4.75 -30.29 9.60
C SER A 283 4.59 -28.95 8.87
N CYS A 284 3.72 -28.07 9.35
CA CYS A 284 3.48 -26.77 8.74
C CYS A 284 4.64 -25.84 9.08
N SER A 285 5.46 -25.50 8.08
CA SER A 285 6.31 -24.32 8.18
C SER A 285 5.39 -23.10 8.01
N ALA A 286 5.37 -22.23 9.01
CA ALA A 286 4.56 -21.02 9.02
C ALA A 286 5.03 -20.04 7.93
N ILE A 287 4.54 -20.22 6.70
CA ILE A 287 4.80 -19.35 5.56
C ILE A 287 3.64 -18.38 5.45
N PHE A 288 3.90 -17.11 5.72
CA PHE A 288 2.91 -16.06 5.60
C PHE A 288 2.62 -15.73 4.14
N VAL A 289 1.36 -15.39 3.88
CA VAL A 289 0.86 -14.93 2.59
C VAL A 289 0.46 -13.46 2.73
N ALA A 290 0.97 -12.61 1.84
CA ALA A 290 0.73 -11.17 1.81
C ALA A 290 0.87 -10.61 0.39
N GLY A 291 0.63 -9.30 0.23
CA GLY A 291 0.76 -8.56 -1.03
C GLY A 291 2.12 -8.69 -1.70
N ASP A 292 3.20 -8.74 -0.92
CA ASP A 292 4.55 -9.03 -1.42
C ASP A 292 5.02 -10.43 -1.03
N SER A 293 5.40 -11.23 -2.03
CA SER A 293 5.83 -12.62 -1.85
C SER A 293 7.15 -12.78 -1.06
N ARG A 294 7.86 -11.69 -0.78
CA ARG A 294 9.10 -11.69 -0.01
C ARG A 294 8.87 -11.49 1.49
N VAL A 295 7.62 -11.49 1.97
CA VAL A 295 7.26 -11.31 3.39
C VAL A 295 8.09 -12.21 4.32
N ASN A 296 8.35 -13.46 3.93
CA ASN A 296 9.07 -14.44 4.75
C ASN A 296 10.61 -14.37 4.63
N LEU A 297 11.19 -13.38 3.94
CA LEU A 297 12.66 -13.28 3.80
C LEU A 297 13.37 -13.08 5.15
N PHE A 298 12.75 -12.36 6.06
CA PHE A 298 13.29 -12.11 7.39
C PHE A 298 12.15 -11.85 8.38
N ILE A 299 12.29 -12.32 9.63
CA ILE A 299 11.22 -12.23 10.64
C ILE A 299 10.80 -10.80 10.98
N GLY A 300 11.74 -9.85 10.92
CA GLY A 300 11.45 -8.43 11.08
C GLY A 300 10.55 -7.88 9.98
N LEU A 301 10.71 -8.33 8.73
CA LEU A 301 9.86 -7.93 7.62
C LEU A 301 8.44 -8.46 7.79
N SER A 302 8.30 -9.75 8.14
CA SER A 302 7.01 -10.34 8.50
C SER A 302 6.33 -9.58 9.63
N SER A 303 7.10 -9.18 10.65
CA SER A 303 6.59 -8.42 11.80
C SER A 303 6.02 -7.06 11.40
N TYR A 304 6.72 -6.32 10.52
CA TYR A 304 6.20 -5.05 9.99
C TYR A 304 4.90 -5.24 9.22
N GLN A 305 4.82 -6.24 8.33
CA GLN A 305 3.60 -6.51 7.60
C GLN A 305 2.44 -6.91 8.52
N ILE A 306 2.69 -7.75 9.54
CA ILE A 306 1.67 -8.10 10.55
C ILE A 306 1.16 -6.85 11.28
N ILE A 307 2.07 -5.96 11.72
CA ILE A 307 1.69 -4.72 12.43
C ILE A 307 0.81 -3.84 11.53
N LEU A 308 1.19 -3.65 10.28
CA LEU A 308 0.45 -2.77 9.37
C LEU A 308 -0.88 -3.39 8.93
N THR A 309 -0.96 -4.72 8.77
CA THR A 309 -2.24 -5.42 8.54
C THR A 309 -3.18 -5.29 9.74
N ARG A 310 -2.65 -5.38 10.97
CA ARG A 310 -3.44 -5.12 12.18
C ARG A 310 -3.93 -3.68 12.24
N GLU A 311 -3.07 -2.74 11.86
CA GLU A 311 -3.43 -1.32 11.84
C GLU A 311 -4.51 -1.02 10.79
N HIS A 312 -4.48 -1.70 9.63
CA HIS A 312 -5.58 -1.63 8.67
C HIS A 312 -6.90 -2.11 9.29
N ASN A 313 -6.88 -3.28 9.94
CA ASN A 313 -8.08 -3.84 10.58
C ASN A 313 -8.52 -3.10 11.86
N ARG A 314 -7.80 -2.06 12.30
CA ARG A 314 -8.15 -1.25 13.47
C ARG A 314 -9.11 -0.10 13.12
N TYR A 315 -9.05 0.43 11.90
CA TYR A 315 -9.78 1.66 11.51
C TYR A 315 -11.04 1.41 10.66
N GLU A 316 -11.35 0.15 10.36
CA GLU A 316 -12.63 -0.28 9.75
C GLU A 316 -13.45 -1.08 10.77
#